data_AF-A0A6A2Y0K2-F1
#
_entry.id   AF-A0A6A2Y0K2-F1
#
_cell.length_a   1.000
_cell.length_b   1.000
_cell.length_c   1.000
_cell.angle_alpha   90.00
_cell.angle_beta   90.00
_cell.angle_gamma   90.00
#
_symmetry.space_group_name_H-M   'P 1'
#
loop_
_entity.id
_entity.type
_entity.pdbx_description
1 polymer ?
#
loop_
_entity_poly.entity_id
_entity_poly.type
_entity_poly.pdbx_seq_one_letter_code
_entity_poly.pdbx_strand_id
1 'polypeptide(L)'
;MNFNILSNGIRTITGDVQCKRSERQYQMEYDLREKFKEISGYIAQNKHSMHGRAPSVWRNPVLPKCRFCGQENSAKPVISAKKRAINWLFLLLCQMIGCCTLEQLKYFCKHTKKHRTAAKDRFIYLAYLCLCKQLHPTGPFDRDS
;
A
#
# COMPACT_ATOMS: atom_id res chain seq x y z
N MET A 1 -6.60 20.47 -4.81
CA MET A 1 -7.47 20.05 -3.69
C MET A 1 -6.61 19.26 -2.70
N ASN A 2 -6.36 19.83 -1.52
CA ASN A 2 -5.68 19.17 -0.42
C ASN A 2 -6.67 18.25 0.29
N PHE A 3 -6.63 16.95 0.00
CA PHE A 3 -7.50 15.96 0.64
C PHE A 3 -6.79 15.40 1.87
N ASN A 4 -6.89 16.10 3.01
CA ASN A 4 -6.39 15.56 4.26
C ASN A 4 -7.39 14.53 4.79
N ILE A 5 -7.20 13.24 4.48
CA ILE A 5 -8.10 12.16 4.92
C ILE A 5 -8.22 12.13 6.46
N LEU A 6 -7.20 12.60 7.18
CA LEU A 6 -7.17 12.62 8.64
C LEU A 6 -8.10 13.69 9.25
N SER A 7 -8.49 14.72 8.50
CA SER A 7 -9.36 15.81 9.00
C SER A 7 -10.86 15.52 8.85
N ASN A 8 -11.25 14.52 8.05
CA ASN A 8 -12.65 14.27 7.69
C ASN A 8 -13.37 13.24 8.60
N GLY A 9 -12.80 12.91 9.76
CA GLY A 9 -13.42 11.96 10.70
C GLY A 9 -13.37 10.48 10.26
N ILE A 10 -12.75 10.17 9.11
CA ILE A 10 -12.53 8.79 8.66
C ILE A 10 -11.48 8.16 9.58
N ARG A 11 -11.95 7.27 10.47
CA ARG A 11 -11.08 6.58 11.43
C ARG A 11 -10.59 5.23 10.92
N THR A 12 -11.39 4.55 10.11
CA THR A 12 -11.12 3.18 9.70
C THR A 12 -11.05 3.05 8.18
N ILE A 13 -10.23 2.10 7.73
CA ILE A 13 -10.16 1.67 6.32
C ILE A 13 -10.55 0.20 6.26
N THR A 14 -11.41 -0.14 5.31
CA THR A 14 -11.81 -1.53 5.08
C THR A 14 -11.30 -2.03 3.73
N GLY A 15 -11.13 -3.35 3.63
CA GLY A 15 -10.73 -4.01 2.40
C GLY A 15 -10.97 -5.51 2.45
N ASP A 16 -11.26 -6.08 1.29
CA ASP A 16 -11.50 -7.52 1.15
C ASP A 16 -10.17 -8.27 1.06
N VAL A 17 -10.10 -9.38 1.78
CA VAL A 17 -8.98 -10.32 1.73
C VAL A 17 -9.51 -11.73 1.48
N GLN A 18 -8.67 -12.56 0.88
CA GLN A 18 -8.93 -13.98 0.67
C GLN A 18 -7.81 -14.79 1.32
N CYS A 19 -8.16 -15.82 2.10
CA CYS A 19 -7.15 -16.74 2.61
C CYS A 19 -6.65 -17.63 1.47
N LYS A 20 -5.32 -17.73 1.31
CA LYS A 20 -4.71 -18.65 0.32
C LYS A 20 -4.77 -20.14 0.69
N ARG A 21 -5.28 -20.48 1.88
CA ARG A 21 -5.39 -21.87 2.36
C ARG A 21 -6.83 -22.35 2.39
N SER A 22 -7.72 -21.59 3.02
CA SER A 22 -9.13 -21.95 3.15
C SER A 22 -10.02 -21.33 2.07
N GLU A 23 -9.45 -20.49 1.20
CA GLU A 23 -10.13 -19.78 0.11
C GLU A 23 -11.25 -18.82 0.52
N ARG A 24 -11.58 -18.75 1.82
CA ARG A 24 -12.57 -17.85 2.40
C ARG A 24 -12.17 -16.39 2.16
N GLN A 25 -13.13 -15.62 1.64
CA GLN A 25 -13.05 -14.18 1.52
C GLN A 25 -13.77 -13.50 2.70
N TYR A 26 -13.22 -12.39 3.18
CA TYR A 26 -13.81 -11.58 4.22
C TYR A 26 -13.24 -10.17 4.21
N GLN A 27 -13.97 -9.25 4.83
CA GLN A 27 -13.51 -7.88 5.02
C GLN A 27 -12.67 -7.75 6.29
N MET A 28 -11.57 -7.00 6.17
CA MET A 28 -10.75 -6.54 7.27
C MET A 28 -10.93 -5.05 7.48
N GLU A 29 -10.67 -4.59 8.69
CA GLU A 29 -10.72 -3.19 9.09
C GLU A 29 -9.45 -2.82 9.86
N TYR A 30 -8.94 -1.62 9.63
CA TYR A 30 -7.79 -1.07 10.34
C TYR A 30 -8.01 0.39 10.73
N ASP A 31 -7.41 0.81 11.84
CA ASP A 31 -7.31 2.23 12.18
C ASP A 31 -6.34 2.93 11.20
N LEU A 32 -6.86 3.93 10.50
CA LEU A 32 -6.15 4.64 9.46
C LEU A 32 -4.97 5.45 10.02
N ARG A 33 -5.15 6.08 11.18
CA ARG A 33 -4.13 6.94 11.81
C ARG A 33 -2.97 6.09 12.30
N GLU A 34 -3.27 4.98 12.96
CA GLU A 34 -2.25 4.05 13.45
C GLU A 34 -1.40 3.51 12.30
N LYS A 35 -2.04 2.96 11.26
CA LYS A 35 -1.33 2.40 10.11
C LYS A 35 -0.57 3.44 9.31
N PHE A 36 -1.12 4.63 9.16
CA PHE A 36 -0.40 5.70 8.48
C PHE A 36 0.84 6.16 9.27
N LYS A 37 0.73 6.24 10.61
CA LYS A 37 1.88 6.58 11.47
C LYS A 37 2.99 5.53 11.35
N GLU A 38 2.65 4.24 11.31
CA GLU A 38 3.59 3.14 11.12
C GLU A 38 4.37 3.29 9.80
N ILE A 39 3.66 3.46 8.69
CA ILE A 39 4.27 3.53 7.35
C ILE A 39 5.05 4.82 7.15
N SER A 40 4.49 5.96 7.56
CA SER A 40 5.17 7.26 7.42
C SER A 40 6.44 7.32 8.27
N GLY A 41 6.42 6.76 9.48
CA GLY A 41 7.59 6.61 10.34
C GLY A 41 8.66 5.73 9.69
N TYR A 42 8.27 4.56 9.17
CA TYR A 42 9.18 3.67 8.47
C TYR A 42 9.84 4.34 7.26
N ILE A 43 9.07 5.07 6.45
CA ILE A 43 9.61 5.82 5.30
C ILE A 43 10.60 6.89 5.77
N ALA A 44 10.23 7.71 6.75
CA ALA A 44 11.10 8.78 7.25
C ALA A 44 12.46 8.23 7.72
N GLN A 45 12.47 7.06 8.37
CA GLN A 45 13.67 6.43 8.89
C GLN A 45 14.51 5.73 7.80
N ASN A 46 13.89 5.15 6.77
CA ASN A 46 14.57 4.24 5.85
C ASN A 46 14.70 4.75 4.42
N LYS A 47 14.04 5.86 4.05
CA LYS A 47 14.01 6.36 2.66
C LYS A 47 15.41 6.57 2.05
N HIS A 48 16.36 7.08 2.83
CA HIS A 48 17.73 7.35 2.35
C HIS A 48 18.47 6.08 1.92
N SER A 49 18.22 4.93 2.57
CA SER A 49 18.84 3.64 2.26
C SER A 49 18.09 2.83 1.19
N MET A 50 16.87 3.24 0.83
CA MET A 50 16.07 2.55 -0.19
C MET A 50 16.58 2.80 -1.63
N HIS A 51 17.35 3.86 -1.88
CA HIS A 51 17.90 4.21 -3.20
C HIS A 51 16.87 4.11 -4.35
N GLY A 52 15.64 4.56 -4.09
CA GLY A 52 14.55 4.54 -5.06
C GLY A 52 13.94 3.16 -5.35
N ARG A 53 14.20 2.15 -4.51
CA ARG A 53 13.73 0.77 -4.64
C ARG A 53 13.00 0.33 -3.37
N ALA A 54 11.95 -0.46 -3.53
CA ALA A 54 11.20 -0.97 -2.39
C ALA A 54 12.04 -1.99 -1.59
N PRO A 55 12.08 -1.88 -0.25
CA PRO A 55 12.72 -2.88 0.60
C PRO A 55 12.06 -4.25 0.46
N SER A 56 12.74 -5.30 0.92
CA SER A 56 12.26 -6.68 0.83
C SER A 56 10.87 -6.87 1.45
N VAL A 57 10.61 -6.23 2.60
CA VAL A 57 9.32 -6.28 3.31
C VAL A 57 8.14 -5.74 2.50
N TRP A 58 8.38 -4.81 1.58
CA TRP A 58 7.33 -4.30 0.68
C TRP A 58 7.22 -5.09 -0.61
N ARG A 59 8.32 -5.69 -1.06
CA ARG A 59 8.34 -6.57 -2.24
C ARG A 59 7.64 -7.90 -1.94
N ASN A 60 7.82 -8.41 -0.73
CA ASN A 60 7.24 -9.63 -0.21
C ASN A 60 6.45 -9.32 1.08
N PRO A 61 5.25 -8.73 0.96
CA PRO A 61 4.44 -8.38 2.12
C PRO A 61 4.17 -9.58 3.04
N VAL A 62 4.33 -9.37 4.34
CA VAL A 62 3.84 -10.32 5.34
C VAL A 62 2.32 -10.17 5.41
N LEU A 63 1.61 -11.22 5.02
CA LEU A 63 0.15 -11.22 5.02
C LEU A 63 -0.38 -11.41 6.44
N PRO A 64 -1.53 -10.81 6.80
CA PRO A 64 -2.19 -11.07 8.05
C PRO A 64 -2.55 -12.55 8.23
N LYS A 65 -2.66 -12.93 9.50
CA LYS A 65 -3.23 -14.20 9.92
C LYS A 65 -4.67 -14.32 9.42
N CYS A 66 -5.03 -15.50 8.92
CA CYS A 66 -6.42 -15.76 8.57
C CYS A 66 -7.28 -15.93 9.82
N ARG A 67 -8.33 -15.13 9.96
CA ARG A 67 -9.26 -15.24 11.11
C ARG A 67 -10.05 -16.55 11.17
N PHE A 68 -10.16 -17.28 10.05
CA PHE A 68 -10.97 -18.49 9.97
C PHE A 68 -10.18 -19.79 10.15
N CYS A 69 -8.95 -19.87 9.64
CA CYS A 69 -8.13 -21.08 9.78
C CYS A 69 -6.90 -20.88 10.67
N GLY A 70 -6.67 -19.66 11.18
CA GLY A 70 -5.54 -19.36 12.05
C GLY A 70 -4.17 -19.39 11.36
N GLN A 71 -4.09 -19.59 10.04
CA GLN A 71 -2.80 -19.66 9.36
C GLN A 71 -2.14 -18.27 9.26
N GLU A 72 -0.90 -18.16 9.72
CA GLU A 72 -0.06 -16.96 9.55
C GLU A 72 0.31 -16.73 8.07
N ASN A 73 0.56 -15.47 7.69
CA ASN A 73 0.99 -15.10 6.34
C ASN A 73 0.10 -15.68 5.22
N SER A 74 -1.23 -15.56 5.37
CA SER A 74 -2.18 -16.26 4.49
C SER A 74 -3.32 -15.42 3.92
N ALA A 75 -3.70 -14.29 4.53
CA ALA A 75 -4.78 -13.43 4.04
C ALA A 75 -4.26 -12.43 3.00
N LYS A 76 -4.37 -12.77 1.71
CA LYS A 76 -3.97 -11.87 0.61
C LYS A 76 -5.09 -10.87 0.30
N PRO A 77 -4.79 -9.65 -0.16
CA PRO A 77 -5.84 -8.72 -0.58
C PRO A 77 -6.56 -9.22 -1.83
N VAL A 78 -7.85 -8.96 -1.92
CA VAL A 78 -8.62 -9.12 -3.16
C VAL A 78 -8.40 -7.87 -4.00
N ILE A 79 -7.66 -8.02 -5.10
CA ILE A 79 -7.31 -6.88 -5.97
C ILE A 79 -8.17 -6.93 -7.22
N SER A 80 -8.97 -5.89 -7.43
CA SER A 80 -9.83 -5.75 -8.60
C SER A 80 -9.05 -5.84 -9.92
N ALA A 81 -9.58 -6.62 -10.88
CA ALA A 81 -9.10 -6.63 -12.25
C ALA A 81 -9.31 -5.26 -12.94
N LYS A 82 -10.38 -4.54 -12.57
CA LYS A 82 -10.61 -3.15 -13.01
C LYS A 82 -9.66 -2.24 -12.24
N LYS A 83 -8.55 -1.84 -12.87
CA LYS A 83 -7.43 -1.08 -12.26
C LYS A 83 -7.87 0.23 -11.56
N ARG A 84 -8.94 0.87 -12.05
CA ARG A 84 -9.55 2.07 -11.45
C ARG A 84 -10.27 1.84 -10.11
N ALA A 85 -10.68 0.60 -9.85
CA ALA A 85 -11.42 0.20 -8.65
C ALA A 85 -10.51 -0.47 -7.60
N ILE A 86 -9.19 -0.43 -7.79
CA ILE A 86 -8.24 -0.94 -6.80
C ILE A 86 -8.27 -0.02 -5.58
N ASN A 87 -8.46 -0.60 -4.40
CA ASN A 87 -8.39 0.13 -3.13
C ASN A 87 -6.92 0.37 -2.74
N TRP A 88 -6.30 1.35 -3.39
CA TRP A 88 -4.89 1.69 -3.18
C TRP A 88 -4.57 2.12 -1.75
N LEU A 89 -5.52 2.78 -1.07
CA LEU A 89 -5.35 3.23 0.30
C LEU A 89 -5.27 2.04 1.28
N PHE A 90 -6.18 1.07 1.16
CA PHE A 90 -6.12 -0.16 1.94
C PHE A 90 -4.81 -0.91 1.72
N LEU A 91 -4.39 -1.07 0.45
CA LEU A 91 -3.13 -1.73 0.11
C LEU A 91 -1.90 -1.00 0.67
N LEU A 92 -1.90 0.33 0.67
CA LEU A 92 -0.86 1.12 1.31
C LEU A 92 -0.81 0.83 2.81
N LEU A 93 -1.93 1.06 3.50
CA LEU A 93 -2.01 1.02 4.96
C LEU A 93 -1.74 -0.37 5.55
N CYS A 94 -2.03 -1.42 4.78
CA CYS A 94 -1.72 -2.79 5.16
C CYS A 94 -0.34 -3.28 4.66
N GLN A 95 0.45 -2.40 4.07
CA GLN A 95 1.75 -2.70 3.45
C GLN A 95 1.71 -3.79 2.33
N MET A 96 0.58 -3.91 1.63
CA MET A 96 0.29 -4.97 0.65
C MET A 96 0.45 -4.55 -0.82
N ILE A 97 1.00 -3.36 -1.11
CA ILE A 97 1.20 -2.90 -2.50
C ILE A 97 2.06 -3.90 -3.33
N GLY A 98 2.97 -4.64 -2.68
CA GLY A 98 3.75 -5.70 -3.32
C GLY A 98 2.93 -6.83 -3.95
N CYS A 99 1.69 -7.03 -3.48
CA CYS A 99 0.75 -8.00 -4.03
C CYS A 99 0.22 -7.61 -5.42
N CYS A 100 0.31 -6.33 -5.80
CA CYS A 100 -0.12 -5.87 -7.12
C CYS A 100 0.75 -6.48 -8.24
N THR A 101 0.13 -6.68 -9.40
CA THR A 101 0.86 -7.04 -10.61
C THR A 101 1.64 -5.84 -11.16
N LEU A 102 2.64 -6.12 -12.01
CA LEU A 102 3.40 -5.06 -12.66
C LEU A 102 2.51 -4.11 -13.47
N GLU A 103 1.47 -4.63 -14.12
CA GLU A 103 0.54 -3.81 -14.89
C GLU A 103 -0.33 -2.89 -14.04
N GLN A 104 -0.80 -3.36 -12.88
CA GLN A 104 -1.57 -2.54 -11.95
C GLN A 104 -0.70 -1.38 -11.43
N LEU A 105 0.56 -1.67 -11.10
CA LEU A 105 1.53 -0.68 -10.66
C LEU A 105 1.89 0.33 -11.76
N LYS A 106 2.07 -0.13 -13.01
CA LYS A 106 2.27 0.74 -14.18
C LYS A 106 1.07 1.67 -14.39
N TYR A 107 -0.15 1.13 -14.27
CA TYR A 107 -1.38 1.93 -14.36
C TYR A 107 -1.41 3.03 -13.30
N PHE A 108 -1.15 2.68 -12.04
CA PHE A 108 -1.07 3.68 -10.96
C PHE A 108 -0.07 4.80 -11.30
N CYS A 109 1.16 4.44 -11.67
CA CYS A 109 2.22 5.42 -11.93
C CYS A 109 1.95 6.29 -13.18
N LYS A 110 1.25 5.76 -14.19
CA LYS A 110 0.76 6.53 -15.35
C LYS A 110 -0.18 7.64 -14.90
N HIS A 111 -1.12 7.32 -14.00
CA HIS A 111 -2.10 8.29 -13.49
C HIS A 111 -1.55 9.25 -12.43
N THR A 112 -0.41 8.94 -11.81
CA THR A 112 0.30 9.89 -10.92
C THR A 112 1.41 10.69 -11.63
N LYS A 113 1.46 10.69 -12.97
CA LYS A 113 2.47 11.38 -13.80
C LYS A 113 3.93 11.01 -13.47
N LYS A 114 4.19 9.81 -12.96
CA LYS A 114 5.53 9.27 -12.68
C LYS A 114 5.91 8.21 -13.73
N HIS A 115 5.76 8.55 -15.01
CA HIS A 115 5.97 7.64 -16.12
C HIS A 115 7.45 7.22 -16.23
N ARG A 116 7.73 5.92 -16.13
CA ARG A 116 9.05 5.34 -16.39
C ARG A 116 8.94 3.85 -16.71
N THR A 117 9.88 3.35 -17.51
CA THR A 117 10.17 1.90 -17.58
C THR A 117 11.06 1.56 -16.40
N ALA A 118 10.58 0.69 -15.51
CA ALA A 118 11.32 0.29 -14.31
C ALA A 118 10.96 -1.13 -13.87
N ALA A 119 11.79 -1.70 -13.01
CA ALA A 119 11.50 -2.96 -12.33
C ALA A 119 10.36 -2.81 -11.29
N LYS A 120 9.75 -3.92 -10.89
CA LYS A 120 8.59 -3.94 -9.97
C LYS A 120 8.88 -3.24 -8.64
N ASP A 121 10.07 -3.47 -8.08
CA ASP A 121 10.55 -2.85 -6.83
C ASP A 121 10.51 -1.31 -6.86
N ARG A 122 10.88 -0.74 -8.00
CA ARG A 122 10.86 0.68 -8.29
C ARG A 122 9.45 1.23 -8.42
N PHE A 123 8.49 0.46 -8.94
CA PHE A 123 7.10 0.89 -8.99
C PHE A 123 6.41 0.80 -7.64
N ILE A 124 6.70 -0.24 -6.85
CA ILE A 124 6.20 -0.36 -5.47
C ILE A 124 6.65 0.85 -4.65
N TYR A 125 7.96 1.18 -4.69
CA TYR A 125 8.50 2.34 -3.98
C TYR A 125 7.77 3.64 -4.34
N LEU A 126 7.56 3.89 -5.64
CA LEU A 126 6.83 5.08 -6.10
C LEU A 126 5.38 5.07 -5.63
N ALA A 127 4.70 3.93 -5.64
CA ALA A 127 3.32 3.84 -5.17
C ALA A 127 3.21 4.20 -3.69
N TYR A 128 4.12 3.70 -2.84
CA TYR A 128 4.17 4.07 -1.41
C TYR A 128 4.35 5.58 -1.23
N LEU A 129 5.36 6.18 -1.88
CA LEU A 129 5.63 7.62 -1.74
C LEU A 129 4.49 8.48 -2.27
N CYS A 130 3.96 8.17 -3.46
CA CYS A 130 2.86 8.93 -4.06
C CYS A 130 1.61 8.91 -3.18
N LEU A 131 1.24 7.75 -2.64
CA LEU A 131 0.06 7.62 -1.77
C LEU A 131 0.29 8.33 -0.42
N CYS A 132 1.49 8.20 0.18
CA CYS A 132 1.80 8.92 1.41
C CYS A 132 1.79 10.44 1.20
N LYS A 133 2.30 10.93 0.07
CA LYS A 133 2.23 12.36 -0.28
C LYS A 133 0.79 12.84 -0.48
N GLN A 134 -0.10 12.01 -1.00
CA GLN A 134 -1.53 12.36 -1.09
C GLN A 134 -2.17 12.49 0.30
N LEU A 135 -1.80 11.63 1.25
CA LEU A 135 -2.32 11.64 2.63
C LEU A 135 -1.74 12.77 3.48
N HIS A 136 -0.45 13.06 3.32
CA HIS A 136 0.26 14.10 4.06
C HIS A 136 1.23 14.84 3.11
N PRO A 137 0.74 15.87 2.41
CA PRO A 137 1.50 16.57 1.36
C PRO A 137 2.81 17.23 1.83
N THR A 138 2.87 17.60 3.11
CA THR A 138 4.03 18.23 3.76
C THR A 138 5.01 17.23 4.36
N GLY A 139 4.74 15.92 4.27
CA GLY A 139 5.63 14.88 4.78
C GLY A 139 6.82 14.59 3.86
N PRO A 140 7.82 13.82 4.34
CA PRO A 140 9.11 13.60 3.65
C PRO A 140 9.01 12.60 2.48
N PHE A 141 7.95 12.66 1.68
CA PHE A 141 7.63 11.66 0.65
C PHE A 141 8.08 12.04 -0.75
N ASP A 142 8.76 13.18 -0.91
CA ASP A 142 9.33 13.55 -2.20
C ASP A 142 10.45 12.62 -2.60
N ARG A 143 10.65 12.43 -3.92
CA ARG A 143 11.66 11.50 -4.41
C ARG A 143 13.09 12.02 -4.16
N ASP A 144 13.24 13.34 -4.12
CA ASP A 144 14.50 14.05 -4.02
C ASP A 144 14.45 14.90 -2.74
N SER A 145 15.22 14.47 -1.75
CA SER A 145 15.61 15.23 -0.55
C SER A 145 17.04 14.83 -0.27
#